data_AF-A0A2S6UM32-F1
#
_entry.id   AF-A0A2S6UM32-F1
#
_cell.length_a   1.000
_cell.length_b   1.000
_cell.length_c   1.000
_cell.angle_alpha   90.00
_cell.angle_beta   90.00
_cell.angle_gamma   90.00
#
_symmetry.space_group_name_H-M   'P 1'
#
loop_
_entity.id
_entity.type
_entity.pdbx_description
1 polymer ?
#
loop_
_entity_poly.entity_id
_entity_poly.type
_entity_poly.pdbx_seq_one_letter_code
_entity_poly.pdbx_strand_id
1 'polypeptide(L)'
;MNEDEVKEFFNVENQVVKTFLQQNLNYFDDFEIISEHKIKYGLKVDKVILDKNGKYLCLIECKGDNVGTTDFVRGIGQITQYKAQASNELKDRMSSTYSIVLAFPDLLNTKSNPVKIENLTYPENIHLFIVNSLNKTFKAINVTDKSMGNKQKYFGEKLISISPFYFRDNTFAEYFIGLHILHKRGVLGKKVSRNLDNALKKCGTHNRGNGRNIGITLSSLGFIDGLNKITPLGFKYLRLDYPDFVESLAYEFAYPYINSVFNVINNNLGNIKTKEDQRLLINKLWGLKNTQQIEFLTESSDRDKTRYIGSWNYILSRSLRCIDFTRHKTDFQIIYNPTVGLPSISRNLKNNIPLEIN
;
A
#
# COMPACT_ATOMS: atom_id res chain seq x y z
N MET A 1 17.46 9.83 -3.98
CA MET A 1 16.71 10.39 -2.84
C MET A 1 17.67 10.57 -1.69
N ASN A 2 18.12 11.81 -1.48
CA ASN A 2 19.00 12.14 -0.36
C ASN A 2 18.22 12.12 0.99
N GLU A 3 18.92 12.29 2.10
CA GLU A 3 18.31 12.22 3.44
C GLU A 3 17.24 13.30 3.66
N ASP A 4 17.46 14.52 3.18
CA ASP A 4 16.51 15.63 3.32
C ASP A 4 15.21 15.33 2.56
N GLU A 5 15.28 14.76 1.37
CA GLU A 5 14.10 14.32 0.62
C GLU A 5 13.32 13.21 1.37
N VAL A 6 14.01 12.35 2.14
CA VAL A 6 13.36 11.35 3.01
C VAL A 6 12.71 12.03 4.21
N LYS A 7 13.31 13.09 4.76
CA LYS A 7 12.70 13.87 5.84
C LYS A 7 11.46 14.63 5.34
N GLU A 8 11.52 15.24 4.16
CA GLU A 8 10.40 15.95 3.52
C GLU A 8 9.22 15.03 3.22
N PHE A 9 9.48 13.74 2.99
CA PHE A 9 8.43 12.73 2.85
C PHE A 9 7.46 12.73 4.04
N PHE A 10 7.96 12.93 5.26
CA PHE A 10 7.14 13.02 6.46
C PHE A 10 6.66 14.47 6.67
N ASN A 11 5.63 14.83 5.92
CA ASN A 11 4.88 16.08 6.08
C ASN A 11 3.42 15.80 6.46
N VAL A 12 2.77 16.72 7.20
CA VAL A 12 1.39 16.61 7.70
C VAL A 12 0.38 16.45 6.57
N GLU A 13 0.66 17.07 5.42
CA GLU A 13 -0.17 16.97 4.22
C GLU A 13 -0.03 15.62 3.51
N ASN A 14 0.99 14.82 3.84
CA ASN A 14 1.22 13.56 3.18
C ASN A 14 0.22 12.50 3.68
N GLN A 15 -0.74 12.14 2.81
CA GLN A 15 -1.75 11.12 3.07
C GLN A 15 -1.16 9.76 3.44
N VAL A 16 0.08 9.48 3.03
CA VAL A 16 0.84 8.30 3.45
C VAL A 16 1.02 8.25 4.97
N VAL A 17 1.40 9.37 5.60
CA VAL A 17 1.67 9.39 7.05
C VAL A 17 0.39 9.10 7.81
N LYS A 18 -0.72 9.72 7.41
CA LYS A 18 -2.08 9.42 7.91
C LYS A 18 -2.38 7.94 7.81
N THR A 19 -2.18 7.36 6.62
CA THR A 19 -2.42 5.95 6.34
C THR A 19 -1.58 5.04 7.25
N PHE A 20 -0.30 5.36 7.44
CA PHE A 20 0.58 4.59 8.33
C PHE A 20 0.08 4.59 9.78
N LEU A 21 -0.27 5.77 10.33
CA LEU A 21 -0.79 5.90 11.70
C LEU A 21 -2.09 5.11 11.90
N GLN A 22 -2.99 5.16 10.92
CA GLN A 22 -4.26 4.42 10.98
C GLN A 22 -4.03 2.91 10.96
N GLN A 23 -3.18 2.42 10.06
CA GLN A 23 -2.95 0.98 9.89
C GLN A 23 -2.15 0.35 11.03
N ASN A 24 -1.11 1.04 11.50
CA ASN A 24 -0.12 0.46 12.39
C ASN A 24 -0.35 0.85 13.85
N LEU A 25 -0.96 2.02 14.09
CA LEU A 25 -1.19 2.55 15.44
C LEU A 25 -2.67 2.72 15.79
N ASN A 26 -3.60 2.45 14.85
CA ASN A 26 -5.03 2.64 15.04
C ASN A 26 -5.38 4.08 15.48
N TYR A 27 -4.63 5.07 14.97
CA TYR A 27 -4.78 6.48 15.31
C TYR A 27 -5.48 7.24 14.17
N PHE A 28 -6.57 7.93 14.48
CA PHE A 28 -7.45 8.59 13.49
C PHE A 28 -7.66 10.09 13.74
N ASP A 29 -7.13 10.62 14.84
CA ASP A 29 -7.23 12.04 15.21
C ASP A 29 -6.15 12.88 14.49
N ASP A 30 -6.22 14.20 14.66
CA ASP A 30 -5.18 15.11 14.19
C ASP A 30 -3.83 14.85 14.89
N PHE A 31 -2.75 15.18 14.20
CA PHE A 31 -1.38 15.03 14.70
C PHE A 31 -0.50 16.16 14.21
N GLU A 32 0.62 16.35 14.90
CA GLU A 32 1.67 17.30 14.53
C GLU A 32 2.92 16.53 14.09
N ILE A 33 3.68 17.08 13.14
CA ILE A 33 5.02 16.58 12.81
C ILE A 33 6.06 17.65 13.14
N ILE A 34 7.02 17.29 14.00
CA ILE A 34 8.15 18.15 14.36
C ILE A 34 9.42 17.58 13.74
N SER A 35 10.22 18.45 13.14
CA SER A 35 11.52 18.07 12.57
C SER A 35 12.64 18.33 13.56
N GLU A 36 13.69 17.50 13.51
CA GLU A 36 14.96 17.77 14.18
C GLU A 36 14.79 17.96 15.71
N HIS A 37 13.89 17.17 16.29
CA HIS A 37 13.40 17.32 17.66
C HIS A 37 14.37 16.73 18.68
N LYS A 38 14.73 17.52 19.69
CA LYS A 38 15.59 17.05 20.78
C LYS A 38 14.78 16.27 21.82
N ILE A 39 15.20 15.05 22.09
CA ILE A 39 14.71 14.22 23.19
C ILE A 39 15.74 14.19 24.33
N LYS A 40 15.51 13.38 25.38
CA LYS A 40 16.41 13.37 26.56
C LYS A 40 17.84 12.99 26.17
N TYR A 41 18.79 13.38 27.02
CA TYR A 41 20.22 13.10 26.85
C TYR A 41 20.83 13.61 25.53
N GLY A 42 20.26 14.68 24.98
CA GLY A 42 20.82 15.35 23.79
C GLY A 42 20.63 14.61 22.47
N LEU A 43 19.89 13.49 22.46
CA LEU A 43 19.53 12.82 21.21
C LEU A 43 18.58 13.70 20.40
N LYS A 44 18.80 13.72 19.10
CA LYS A 44 18.01 14.48 18.14
C LYS A 44 17.37 13.51 17.18
N VAL A 45 16.04 13.55 17.10
CA VAL A 45 15.22 12.70 16.22
C VAL A 45 14.88 13.50 14.98
N ASP A 46 15.11 12.91 13.79
CA ASP A 46 14.89 13.61 12.52
C ASP A 46 13.44 14.06 12.35
N LYS A 47 12.49 13.17 12.66
CA LYS A 47 11.05 13.48 12.64
C LYS A 47 10.34 12.84 13.82
N VAL A 48 9.43 13.59 14.40
CA VAL A 48 8.55 13.14 15.48
C VAL A 48 7.12 13.40 15.10
N ILE A 49 6.26 12.42 15.34
CA ILE A 49 4.80 12.58 15.20
C ILE A 49 4.19 12.64 16.59
N LEU A 50 3.43 13.69 16.88
CA LEU A 50 2.72 13.90 18.14
C LEU A 50 1.21 13.75 17.96
N ASP A 51 0.56 13.16 18.95
CA ASP A 51 -0.90 13.23 19.05
C ASP A 51 -1.37 14.66 19.40
N LYS A 52 -2.69 14.88 19.36
CA LYS A 52 -3.30 16.17 19.71
C LYS A 52 -3.01 16.66 21.14
N ASN A 53 -2.50 15.78 22.01
CA ASN A 53 -2.15 16.09 23.40
C ASN A 53 -0.62 16.21 23.59
N GLY A 54 0.17 16.20 22.52
CA GLY A 54 1.62 16.28 22.57
C GLY A 54 2.33 15.00 23.02
N LYS A 55 1.65 13.83 22.98
CA LYS A 55 2.28 12.53 23.22
C LYS A 55 2.92 11.99 21.94
N TYR A 56 4.05 11.33 22.06
CA TYR A 56 4.76 10.74 20.93
C TYR A 56 4.01 9.53 20.36
N LEU A 57 3.56 9.65 19.10
CA LEU A 57 3.06 8.54 18.29
C LEU A 57 4.21 7.86 17.54
N CYS A 58 5.15 8.63 17.00
CA CYS A 58 6.29 8.09 16.25
C CYS A 58 7.59 8.83 16.54
N LEU A 59 8.69 8.08 16.63
CA LEU A 59 10.05 8.60 16.56
C LEU A 59 10.70 8.02 15.29
N ILE A 60 11.18 8.89 14.39
CA ILE A 60 11.62 8.49 13.05
C ILE A 60 13.07 8.95 12.83
N GLU A 61 13.91 8.00 12.46
CA GLU A 61 15.25 8.22 11.92
C GLU A 61 15.23 8.09 10.40
N CYS A 62 15.88 9.00 9.68
CA CYS A 62 15.98 9.00 8.22
C CYS A 62 17.40 8.69 7.76
N LYS A 63 17.53 8.02 6.61
CA LYS A 63 18.80 7.83 5.89
C LYS A 63 18.61 8.04 4.39
N GLY A 64 19.54 8.72 3.74
CA GLY A 64 19.56 8.92 2.29
C GLY A 64 20.12 7.75 1.48
N ASP A 65 19.99 7.77 0.16
CA ASP A 65 20.50 6.71 -0.73
C ASP A 65 22.02 6.69 -0.92
N ASN A 66 22.70 7.74 -0.49
CA ASN A 66 24.15 7.90 -0.54
C ASN A 66 24.87 7.24 0.65
N VAL A 67 24.15 6.66 1.61
CA VAL A 67 24.77 6.09 2.82
C VAL A 67 25.24 4.65 2.60
N GLY A 68 26.40 4.28 3.14
CA GLY A 68 26.89 2.90 3.11
C GLY A 68 26.41 2.05 4.29
N THR A 69 26.83 0.79 4.36
CA THR A 69 26.45 -0.14 5.45
C THR A 69 26.74 0.43 6.83
N THR A 70 27.89 1.07 7.02
CA THR A 70 28.30 1.67 8.31
C THR A 70 27.31 2.72 8.78
N ASP A 71 26.90 3.62 7.89
CA ASP A 71 25.99 4.72 8.21
C ASP A 71 24.56 4.23 8.41
N PHE A 72 24.15 3.21 7.64
CA PHE A 72 22.86 2.55 7.84
C PHE A 72 22.80 1.84 9.21
N VAL A 73 23.86 1.10 9.59
CA VAL A 73 23.99 0.48 10.91
C VAL A 73 24.00 1.54 12.02
N ARG A 74 24.57 2.73 11.78
CA ARG A 74 24.45 3.86 12.73
C ARG A 74 22.98 4.26 12.92
N GLY A 75 22.19 4.30 11.85
CA GLY A 75 20.74 4.48 11.91
C GLY A 75 20.04 3.44 12.79
N ILE A 76 20.43 2.16 12.67
CA ILE A 76 19.94 1.09 13.55
C ILE A 76 20.32 1.35 15.03
N GLY A 77 21.53 1.86 15.29
CA GLY A 77 21.94 2.28 16.62
C GLY A 77 21.06 3.39 17.19
N GLN A 78 20.78 4.42 16.39
CA GLN A 78 19.95 5.57 16.78
C GLN A 78 18.52 5.15 17.14
N ILE A 79 17.85 4.36 16.30
CA ILE A 79 16.49 3.87 16.62
C ILE A 79 16.49 2.92 17.83
N THR A 80 17.58 2.20 18.09
CA THR A 80 17.73 1.39 19.31
C THR A 80 17.78 2.27 20.55
N GLN A 81 18.48 3.41 20.48
CA GLN A 81 18.50 4.41 21.55
C GLN A 81 17.13 5.06 21.73
N TYR A 82 16.43 5.40 20.64
CA TYR A 82 15.06 5.93 20.72
C TYR A 82 14.13 4.95 21.42
N LYS A 83 14.27 3.65 21.15
CA LYS A 83 13.49 2.59 21.83
C LYS A 83 13.79 2.52 23.30
N ALA A 84 15.06 2.55 23.68
CA ALA A 84 15.44 2.55 25.09
C ALA A 84 14.88 3.78 25.82
N GLN A 85 14.87 4.95 25.19
CA GLN A 85 14.27 6.15 25.78
C GLN A 85 12.74 6.07 25.87
N ALA A 86 12.07 5.62 24.81
CA ALA A 86 10.62 5.46 24.78
C ALA A 86 10.11 4.55 25.90
N SER A 87 10.83 3.46 26.19
CA SER A 87 10.46 2.52 27.24
C SER A 87 10.77 3.00 28.67
N ASN A 88 11.67 3.98 28.80
CA ASN A 88 12.15 4.45 30.10
C ASN A 88 11.83 5.94 30.26
N GLU A 89 12.76 6.79 29.86
CA GLU A 89 12.77 8.23 30.12
C GLU A 89 11.61 9.03 29.55
N LEU A 90 11.08 8.57 28.41
CA LEU A 90 9.99 9.20 27.70
C LEU A 90 8.68 8.43 27.87
N LYS A 91 8.64 7.39 28.69
CA LYS A 91 7.49 6.48 28.84
C LYS A 91 6.18 7.24 29.05
N ASP A 92 6.17 8.20 29.96
CA ASP A 92 4.97 9.00 30.26
C ASP A 92 4.61 10.01 29.16
N ARG A 93 5.52 10.26 28.21
CA ARG A 93 5.31 11.11 27.04
C ARG A 93 4.97 10.31 25.79
N MET A 94 5.12 8.98 25.79
CA MET A 94 4.70 8.13 24.69
C MET A 94 3.17 7.96 24.70
N SER A 95 2.58 7.85 23.52
CA SER A 95 1.21 7.32 23.41
C SER A 95 1.17 5.87 23.87
N SER A 96 -0.01 5.37 24.28
CA SER A 96 -0.20 3.96 24.64
C SER A 96 0.15 3.00 23.51
N THR A 97 0.08 3.49 22.27
CA THR A 97 0.51 2.76 21.08
C THR A 97 1.37 3.71 20.26
N TYR A 98 2.63 3.35 20.07
CA TYR A 98 3.62 4.16 19.37
C TYR A 98 4.47 3.30 18.44
N SER A 99 5.13 3.94 17.49
CA SER A 99 6.09 3.31 16.58
C SER A 99 7.46 3.97 16.69
N ILE A 100 8.50 3.17 16.43
CA ILE A 100 9.84 3.66 16.15
C ILE A 100 10.20 3.23 14.75
N VAL A 101 10.69 4.17 13.95
CA VAL A 101 10.79 4.02 12.51
C VAL A 101 12.21 4.31 12.05
N LEU A 102 12.74 3.44 11.19
CA LEU A 102 13.91 3.74 10.35
C LEU A 102 13.44 3.88 8.90
N ALA A 103 13.51 5.10 8.38
CA ALA A 103 13.05 5.47 7.06
C ALA A 103 14.20 5.67 6.09
N PHE A 104 14.07 5.14 4.88
CA PHE A 104 15.13 5.18 3.89
C PHE A 104 14.61 4.87 2.47
N PRO A 105 15.32 5.30 1.41
CA PRO A 105 14.91 5.03 0.04
C PRO A 105 15.17 3.58 -0.38
N ASP A 106 14.39 3.12 -1.34
CA ASP A 106 14.49 1.81 -1.98
C ASP A 106 15.82 1.52 -2.69
N LEU A 107 16.68 2.53 -2.88
CA LEU A 107 17.96 2.44 -3.59
C LEU A 107 19.17 2.04 -2.71
N LEU A 108 19.00 1.88 -1.39
CA LEU A 108 20.05 1.47 -0.44
C LEU A 108 20.43 -0.01 -0.48
N ASN A 109 19.70 -0.84 -1.22
CA ASN A 109 20.02 -2.26 -1.36
C ASN A 109 20.17 -2.66 -2.83
N THR A 110 21.16 -2.07 -3.48
CA THR A 110 21.44 -2.25 -4.90
C THR A 110 22.88 -2.72 -5.10
N LYS A 111 23.23 -3.27 -6.28
CA LYS A 111 24.65 -3.60 -6.59
C LYS A 111 25.60 -2.42 -6.39
N SER A 112 25.13 -1.21 -6.67
CA SER A 112 25.87 0.05 -6.52
C SER A 112 25.97 0.52 -5.06
N ASN A 113 25.03 0.12 -4.19
CA ASN A 113 25.05 0.42 -2.76
C ASN A 113 24.56 -0.82 -1.96
N PRO A 114 25.46 -1.76 -1.62
CA PRO A 114 25.08 -3.07 -1.09
C PRO A 114 25.00 -3.10 0.44
N VAL A 115 24.05 -2.37 1.04
CA VAL A 115 23.85 -2.38 2.50
C VAL A 115 23.41 -3.76 3.03
N LYS A 116 22.78 -4.59 2.19
CA LYS A 116 22.22 -5.92 2.55
C LYS A 116 21.33 -5.84 3.79
N ILE A 117 20.35 -4.95 3.72
CA ILE A 117 19.39 -4.61 4.78
C ILE A 117 18.74 -5.86 5.38
N GLU A 118 18.49 -6.88 4.58
CA GLU A 118 17.91 -8.17 4.99
C GLU A 118 18.78 -9.00 5.92
N ASN A 119 20.10 -8.78 5.92
CA ASN A 119 21.07 -9.53 6.73
C ASN A 119 21.39 -8.83 8.05
N LEU A 120 20.86 -7.61 8.27
CA LEU A 120 21.09 -6.85 9.49
C LEU A 120 20.10 -7.24 10.59
N THR A 121 20.54 -7.08 11.84
CA THR A 121 19.71 -7.27 13.03
C THR A 121 19.06 -5.96 13.43
N TYR A 122 17.79 -6.01 13.79
CA TYR A 122 17.00 -4.85 14.19
C TYR A 122 16.42 -5.07 15.59
N PRO A 123 16.25 -4.01 16.39
CA PRO A 123 15.50 -4.10 17.65
C PRO A 123 14.05 -4.55 17.40
N GLU A 124 13.46 -5.28 18.34
CA GLU A 124 12.07 -5.75 18.19
C GLU A 124 11.07 -4.59 18.08
N ASN A 125 9.93 -4.81 17.42
CA ASN A 125 8.79 -3.88 17.33
C ASN A 125 9.15 -2.49 16.78
N ILE A 126 10.08 -2.42 15.83
CA ILE A 126 10.29 -1.24 15.00
C ILE A 126 9.70 -1.43 13.61
N HIS A 127 9.51 -0.33 12.90
CA HIS A 127 9.14 -0.32 11.49
C HIS A 127 10.32 0.13 10.62
N LEU A 128 10.58 -0.61 9.54
CA LEU A 128 11.37 -0.13 8.42
C LEU A 128 10.43 0.53 7.43
N PHE A 129 10.73 1.75 7.03
CA PHE A 129 9.89 2.57 6.17
C PHE A 129 10.62 2.84 4.86
N ILE A 130 10.34 2.02 3.87
CA ILE A 130 11.02 2.06 2.56
C ILE A 130 10.26 3.03 1.67
N VAL A 131 10.89 4.14 1.29
CA VAL A 131 10.32 5.13 0.39
C VAL A 131 10.74 4.84 -1.04
N ASN A 132 9.79 4.75 -1.95
CA ASN A 132 10.09 4.64 -3.38
C ASN A 132 10.63 5.98 -3.90
N SER A 133 11.86 5.95 -4.40
CA SER A 133 12.56 7.17 -4.83
C SER A 133 11.92 7.85 -6.03
N LEU A 134 11.21 7.10 -6.89
CA LEU A 134 10.61 7.57 -8.13
C LEU A 134 9.23 8.20 -7.93
N ASN A 135 8.36 7.54 -7.18
CA ASN A 135 6.94 7.93 -7.08
C ASN A 135 6.51 8.36 -5.67
N LYS A 136 7.46 8.43 -4.72
CA LYS A 136 7.21 8.84 -3.33
C LYS A 136 6.05 8.06 -2.69
N THR A 137 5.89 6.79 -3.04
CA THR A 137 5.09 5.83 -2.24
C THR A 137 5.97 5.18 -1.19
N PHE A 138 5.37 4.38 -0.30
CA PHE A 138 6.12 3.74 0.77
C PHE A 138 5.71 2.31 1.03
N LYS A 139 6.54 1.64 1.83
CA LYS A 139 6.23 0.38 2.47
C LYS A 139 6.70 0.42 3.92
N ALA A 140 5.80 0.15 4.85
CA ALA A 140 6.14 -0.06 6.25
C ALA A 140 6.25 -1.57 6.54
N ILE A 141 7.39 -1.99 7.10
CA ILE A 141 7.66 -3.37 7.49
C ILE A 141 7.91 -3.41 8.99
N ASN A 142 7.03 -4.06 9.75
CA ASN A 142 7.33 -4.38 11.13
C ASN A 142 8.33 -5.54 11.19
N VAL A 143 9.50 -5.32 11.79
CA VAL A 143 10.59 -6.31 11.78
C VAL A 143 10.31 -7.56 12.62
N THR A 144 9.34 -7.51 13.55
CA THR A 144 8.92 -8.68 14.35
C THR A 144 7.76 -9.44 13.73
N ASP A 145 7.09 -8.88 12.72
CA ASP A 145 5.99 -9.55 12.05
C ASP A 145 6.50 -10.64 11.10
N LYS A 146 6.40 -11.89 11.56
CA LYS A 146 6.77 -13.09 10.78
C LYS A 146 5.79 -13.39 9.64
N SER A 147 4.64 -12.70 9.55
CA SER A 147 3.61 -12.93 8.52
C SER A 147 4.00 -12.37 7.15
N MET A 148 4.87 -11.38 7.10
CA MET A 148 5.51 -10.91 5.87
C MET A 148 6.75 -11.76 5.60
N GLY A 149 6.57 -12.83 4.82
CA GLY A 149 7.61 -13.82 4.52
C GLY A 149 8.96 -13.21 4.14
N ASN A 150 10.04 -13.93 4.50
CA ASN A 150 11.47 -13.59 4.36
C ASN A 150 11.78 -12.17 3.87
N LYS A 151 12.41 -11.35 4.73
CA LYS A 151 12.96 -10.02 4.41
C LYS A 151 13.65 -9.94 3.03
N GLN A 152 14.28 -11.03 2.59
CA GLN A 152 14.83 -11.25 1.25
C GLN A 152 13.88 -10.90 0.08
N LYS A 153 12.56 -11.07 0.22
CA LYS A 153 11.56 -10.74 -0.81
C LYS A 153 11.57 -9.27 -1.20
N TYR A 154 11.81 -8.38 -0.23
CA TYR A 154 11.73 -6.92 -0.42
C TYR A 154 13.07 -6.28 -0.73
N PHE A 155 14.14 -6.94 -0.32
CA PHE A 155 15.47 -6.38 -0.34
C PHE A 155 16.36 -7.02 -1.41
N GLY A 156 16.12 -8.27 -1.80
CA GLY A 156 16.86 -8.91 -2.88
C GLY A 156 16.29 -8.54 -4.24
N GLU A 157 16.74 -7.44 -4.86
CA GLU A 157 16.63 -7.02 -6.28
C GLU A 157 15.34 -7.29 -7.09
N LYS A 158 14.25 -7.84 -6.52
CA LYS A 158 13.21 -8.53 -7.31
C LYS A 158 11.83 -7.88 -7.27
N LEU A 159 11.53 -7.03 -6.27
CA LEU A 159 10.22 -6.39 -6.17
C LEU A 159 10.31 -4.89 -5.86
N ILE A 160 9.62 -4.11 -6.67
CA ILE A 160 9.42 -2.68 -6.49
C ILE A 160 7.95 -2.44 -6.14
N SER A 161 7.69 -1.59 -5.16
CA SER A 161 6.33 -1.14 -4.84
C SER A 161 6.05 0.15 -5.59
N ILE A 162 4.88 0.24 -6.24
CA ILE A 162 4.38 1.50 -6.83
C ILE A 162 3.16 2.06 -6.09
N SER A 163 2.75 1.40 -5.02
CA SER A 163 1.61 1.79 -4.18
C SER A 163 1.75 1.08 -2.83
N PRO A 164 1.45 1.75 -1.70
CA PRO A 164 1.45 1.10 -0.39
C PRO A 164 0.28 0.12 -0.22
N PHE A 165 -0.70 0.15 -1.13
CA PHE A 165 -1.97 -0.54 -1.01
C PHE A 165 -1.92 -1.95 -1.62
N TYR A 166 -2.45 -2.92 -0.89
CA TYR A 166 -2.55 -4.29 -1.36
C TYR A 166 -3.78 -4.41 -2.28
N PHE A 167 -3.56 -4.61 -3.58
CA PHE A 167 -4.61 -4.88 -4.56
C PHE A 167 -4.30 -6.17 -5.32
N ARG A 168 -5.00 -7.26 -4.99
CA ARG A 168 -4.68 -8.56 -5.59
C ARG A 168 -5.90 -9.46 -5.72
N ASP A 169 -6.01 -10.09 -6.90
CA ASP A 169 -6.93 -11.19 -7.22
C ASP A 169 -8.44 -10.90 -6.99
N ASN A 170 -8.82 -9.63 -6.85
CA ASN A 170 -10.19 -9.19 -6.61
C ASN A 170 -10.53 -7.95 -7.44
N THR A 171 -11.83 -7.74 -7.68
CA THR A 171 -12.39 -6.54 -8.34
C THR A 171 -12.93 -5.55 -7.32
N PHE A 172 -13.24 -4.32 -7.72
CA PHE A 172 -13.71 -3.30 -6.77
C PHE A 172 -15.11 -3.61 -6.22
N ALA A 173 -15.95 -4.30 -6.98
CA ALA A 173 -17.22 -4.84 -6.51
C ALA A 173 -17.05 -5.75 -5.28
N GLU A 174 -16.00 -6.58 -5.28
CA GLU A 174 -15.74 -7.50 -4.18
C GLU A 174 -15.24 -6.77 -2.93
N TYR A 175 -14.48 -5.69 -3.09
CA TYR A 175 -14.08 -4.81 -1.99
C TYR A 175 -15.28 -4.09 -1.38
N PHE A 176 -16.18 -3.56 -2.22
CA PHE A 176 -17.43 -2.94 -1.80
C PHE A 176 -18.27 -3.92 -0.98
N ILE A 177 -18.60 -5.09 -1.53
CA ILE A 177 -19.36 -6.15 -0.86
C ILE A 177 -18.69 -6.55 0.46
N GLY A 178 -17.37 -6.76 0.44
CA GLY A 178 -16.59 -7.11 1.62
C GLY A 178 -16.71 -6.09 2.75
N LEU A 179 -16.61 -4.79 2.43
CA LEU A 179 -16.73 -3.71 3.40
C LEU A 179 -18.11 -3.71 4.08
N HIS A 180 -19.19 -3.84 3.30
CA HIS A 180 -20.56 -3.91 3.82
C HIS A 180 -20.79 -5.15 4.70
N ILE A 181 -20.25 -6.31 4.33
CA ILE A 181 -20.35 -7.53 5.15
C ILE A 181 -19.60 -7.38 6.47
N LEU A 182 -18.39 -6.84 6.45
CA LEU A 182 -17.59 -6.65 7.66
C LEU A 182 -18.26 -5.65 8.60
N HIS A 183 -18.85 -4.57 8.06
CA HIS A 183 -19.66 -3.63 8.85
C HIS A 183 -20.81 -4.35 9.56
N LYS A 184 -21.63 -5.11 8.82
CA LYS A 184 -22.76 -5.85 9.39
C LYS A 184 -22.34 -6.81 10.51
N ARG A 185 -21.19 -7.49 10.35
CA ARG A 185 -20.65 -8.38 11.38
C ARG A 185 -20.08 -7.62 12.58
N GLY A 186 -19.49 -6.44 12.36
CA GLY A 186 -18.94 -5.58 13.40
C GLY A 186 -19.97 -5.06 14.39
N VAL A 187 -21.20 -4.85 13.94
CA VAL A 187 -22.34 -4.53 14.81
C VAL A 187 -22.67 -5.69 15.77
N LEU A 188 -22.37 -6.93 15.39
CA LEU A 188 -22.77 -8.14 16.11
C LEU A 188 -21.68 -8.72 17.03
N GLY A 189 -20.44 -8.22 17.00
CA GLY A 189 -19.34 -8.91 17.70
C GLY A 189 -18.10 -8.06 18.04
N LYS A 190 -17.26 -8.60 18.94
CA LYS A 190 -16.03 -7.94 19.41
C LYS A 190 -14.85 -8.03 18.43
N LYS A 191 -14.71 -9.13 17.68
CA LYS A 191 -13.72 -9.31 16.59
C LYS A 191 -14.43 -9.88 15.37
N VAL A 192 -14.22 -9.26 14.21
CA VAL A 192 -14.94 -9.64 12.98
C VAL A 192 -14.14 -10.66 12.18
N SER A 193 -14.79 -11.75 11.76
CA SER A 193 -14.17 -12.73 10.86
C SER A 193 -14.01 -12.17 9.44
N ARG A 194 -12.81 -12.31 8.87
CA ARG A 194 -12.49 -12.01 7.46
C ARG A 194 -12.90 -13.13 6.48
N ASN A 195 -13.57 -14.20 6.94
CA ASN A 195 -14.06 -15.24 6.03
C ASN A 195 -15.26 -14.72 5.22
N LEU A 196 -15.01 -14.27 4.00
CA LEU A 196 -16.01 -13.63 3.13
C LEU A 196 -16.53 -14.57 2.03
N ASP A 197 -15.89 -15.71 1.79
CA ASP A 197 -16.14 -16.59 0.62
C ASP A 197 -17.61 -16.99 0.47
N ASN A 198 -18.26 -17.39 1.57
CA ASN A 198 -19.68 -17.78 1.51
C ASN A 198 -20.60 -16.62 1.11
N ALA A 199 -20.28 -15.40 1.50
CA ALA A 199 -21.06 -14.23 1.12
C ALA A 199 -20.79 -13.84 -0.33
N LEU A 200 -19.53 -13.88 -0.78
CA LEU A 200 -19.15 -13.66 -2.18
C LEU A 200 -19.82 -14.67 -3.13
N LYS A 201 -19.89 -15.95 -2.72
CA LYS A 201 -20.62 -16.99 -3.46
C LYS A 201 -22.10 -16.65 -3.62
N LYS A 202 -22.73 -16.10 -2.58
CA LYS A 202 -24.15 -15.71 -2.61
C LYS A 202 -24.40 -14.51 -3.51
N CYS A 203 -23.49 -13.52 -3.52
CA CYS A 203 -23.55 -12.37 -4.42
C CYS A 203 -23.14 -12.71 -5.87
N GLY A 204 -22.76 -13.96 -6.17
CA GLY A 204 -22.36 -14.36 -7.51
C GLY A 204 -21.07 -13.70 -8.00
N THR A 205 -20.17 -13.29 -7.10
CA THR A 205 -18.95 -12.57 -7.51
C THR A 205 -17.98 -13.45 -8.29
N HIS A 206 -17.13 -12.81 -9.10
CA HIS A 206 -16.19 -13.50 -9.98
C HIS A 206 -15.15 -14.33 -9.20
N ASN A 207 -14.54 -13.78 -8.16
CA ASN A 207 -13.46 -14.38 -7.37
C ASN A 207 -13.92 -14.83 -5.98
N ARG A 208 -15.02 -15.61 -5.95
CA ARG A 208 -15.72 -16.07 -4.73
C ARG A 208 -14.94 -16.94 -3.73
N GLY A 209 -13.67 -17.26 -4.01
CA GLY A 209 -12.77 -18.03 -3.13
C GLY A 209 -11.56 -17.25 -2.61
N ASN A 210 -11.51 -15.93 -2.85
CA ASN A 210 -10.39 -15.06 -2.48
C ASN A 210 -10.76 -14.05 -1.38
N GLY A 211 -11.72 -14.37 -0.50
CA GLY A 211 -12.21 -13.44 0.54
C GLY A 211 -11.12 -12.98 1.52
N ARG A 212 -10.07 -13.78 1.72
CA ARG A 212 -8.89 -13.37 2.50
C ARG A 212 -8.23 -12.12 1.91
N ASN A 213 -8.06 -12.06 0.59
CA ASN A 213 -7.38 -10.96 -0.09
C ASN A 213 -8.20 -9.67 0.00
N ILE A 214 -9.54 -9.76 -0.01
CA ILE A 214 -10.43 -8.62 0.29
C ILE A 214 -10.15 -8.07 1.69
N GLY A 215 -10.10 -8.94 2.71
CA GLY A 215 -9.80 -8.49 4.07
C GLY A 215 -8.41 -7.87 4.22
N ILE A 216 -7.40 -8.36 3.51
CA ILE A 216 -6.07 -7.74 3.47
C ILE A 216 -6.13 -6.38 2.77
N THR A 217 -6.81 -6.30 1.62
CA THR A 217 -7.00 -5.05 0.86
C THR A 217 -7.66 -3.99 1.73
N LEU A 218 -8.83 -4.27 2.31
CA LEU A 218 -9.55 -3.33 3.16
C LEU A 218 -8.75 -2.87 4.39
N SER A 219 -7.94 -3.75 4.97
CA SER A 219 -7.01 -3.42 6.04
C SER A 219 -5.91 -2.48 5.55
N SER A 220 -5.32 -2.79 4.38
CA SER A 220 -4.31 -1.94 3.74
C SER A 220 -4.87 -0.60 3.25
N LEU A 221 -6.19 -0.46 3.07
CA LEU A 221 -6.80 0.82 2.75
C LEU A 221 -7.11 1.65 4.01
N GLY A 222 -6.87 1.08 5.20
CA GLY A 222 -7.25 1.71 6.47
C GLY A 222 -8.76 1.71 6.71
N PHE A 223 -9.55 0.93 5.96
CA PHE A 223 -11.02 0.87 6.11
C PHE A 223 -11.44 -0.01 7.28
N ILE A 224 -10.58 -0.94 7.70
CA ILE A 224 -10.79 -1.79 8.88
C ILE A 224 -9.57 -1.80 9.80
N ASP A 225 -9.81 -1.92 11.11
CA ASP A 225 -8.79 -1.99 12.15
C ASP A 225 -8.23 -3.42 12.37
N GLY A 226 -7.35 -3.58 13.36
CA GLY A 226 -6.78 -4.89 13.75
C GLY A 226 -7.80 -5.90 14.31
N LEU A 227 -9.00 -5.44 14.69
CA LEU A 227 -10.15 -6.27 15.08
C LEU A 227 -11.11 -6.51 13.91
N ASN A 228 -10.76 -6.01 12.72
CA ASN A 228 -11.54 -6.04 11.48
C ASN A 228 -12.84 -5.26 11.54
N LYS A 229 -12.93 -4.27 12.44
CA LYS A 229 -14.05 -3.33 12.53
C LYS A 229 -13.81 -2.15 11.62
N ILE A 230 -14.92 -1.54 11.18
CA ILE A 230 -14.90 -0.38 10.29
C ILE A 230 -14.29 0.82 11.03
N THR A 231 -13.32 1.46 10.41
CA THR A 231 -12.68 2.69 10.90
C THR A 231 -13.50 3.92 10.49
N PRO A 232 -13.21 5.14 10.99
CA PRO A 232 -13.83 6.36 10.49
C PRO A 232 -13.70 6.53 8.96
N LEU A 233 -12.53 6.22 8.38
CA LEU A 233 -12.32 6.24 6.93
C LEU A 233 -13.17 5.17 6.24
N GLY A 234 -13.24 3.96 6.79
CA GLY A 234 -14.12 2.91 6.29
C GLY A 234 -15.60 3.32 6.30
N PHE A 235 -16.05 4.06 7.31
CA PHE A 235 -17.41 4.60 7.36
C PHE A 235 -17.67 5.66 6.28
N LYS A 236 -16.67 6.50 5.94
CA LYS A 236 -16.76 7.42 4.79
C LYS A 236 -17.03 6.64 3.50
N TYR A 237 -16.26 5.58 3.26
CA TYR A 237 -16.40 4.74 2.06
C TYR A 237 -17.67 3.88 2.05
N LEU A 238 -18.12 3.41 3.20
CA LEU A 238 -19.36 2.63 3.35
C LEU A 238 -20.61 3.45 2.99
N ARG A 239 -20.55 4.78 3.06
CA ARG A 239 -21.68 5.69 2.73
C ARG A 239 -21.77 6.01 1.23
N LEU A 240 -20.74 5.69 0.45
CA LEU A 240 -20.75 5.92 -0.98
C LEU A 240 -21.63 4.89 -1.67
N ASP A 241 -22.32 5.29 -2.74
CA ASP A 241 -22.87 4.31 -3.67
C ASP A 241 -21.74 3.61 -4.43
N TYR A 242 -22.06 2.51 -5.13
CA TYR A 242 -21.02 1.74 -5.82
C TYR A 242 -20.23 2.56 -6.87
N PRO A 243 -20.87 3.36 -7.74
CA PRO A 243 -20.14 4.25 -8.66
C PRO A 243 -19.15 5.20 -7.97
N ASP A 244 -19.57 5.90 -6.92
CA ASP A 244 -18.73 6.86 -6.20
C ASP A 244 -17.63 6.15 -5.38
N PHE A 245 -17.92 4.96 -4.86
CA PHE A 245 -16.92 4.09 -4.23
C PHE A 245 -15.82 3.69 -5.22
N VAL A 246 -16.18 3.26 -6.43
CA VAL A 246 -15.21 2.85 -7.46
C VAL A 246 -14.34 4.03 -7.87
N GLU A 247 -14.94 5.20 -8.11
CA GLU A 247 -14.20 6.40 -8.51
C GLU A 247 -13.22 6.84 -7.42
N SER A 248 -13.68 6.91 -6.17
CA SER A 248 -12.84 7.28 -5.03
C SER A 248 -11.70 6.27 -4.83
N LEU A 249 -12.00 4.96 -4.88
CA LEU A 249 -10.99 3.91 -4.75
C LEU A 249 -9.97 3.93 -5.89
N ALA A 250 -10.42 4.22 -7.11
CA ALA A 250 -9.55 4.32 -8.28
C ALA A 250 -8.55 5.46 -8.13
N TYR A 251 -9.01 6.67 -7.79
CA TYR A 251 -8.15 7.85 -7.75
C TYR A 251 -7.34 7.98 -6.46
N GLU A 252 -7.93 7.66 -5.30
CA GLU A 252 -7.24 7.83 -4.01
C GLU A 252 -6.22 6.72 -3.72
N PHE A 253 -6.42 5.50 -4.24
CA PHE A 253 -5.65 4.32 -3.82
C PHE A 253 -5.03 3.52 -4.97
N ALA A 254 -5.80 3.23 -6.03
CA ALA A 254 -5.39 2.31 -7.09
C ALA A 254 -4.73 2.99 -8.31
N TYR A 255 -4.67 4.32 -8.34
CA TYR A 255 -4.27 5.10 -9.51
C TYR A 255 -2.91 4.69 -10.11
N PRO A 256 -1.84 4.43 -9.32
CA PRO A 256 -0.55 4.04 -9.90
C PRO A 256 -0.63 2.76 -10.74
N TYR A 257 -1.44 1.78 -10.30
CA TYR A 257 -1.66 0.54 -11.03
C TYR A 257 -2.54 0.76 -12.26
N ILE A 258 -3.65 1.49 -12.11
CA ILE A 258 -4.57 1.81 -13.20
C ILE A 258 -3.84 2.55 -14.31
N ASN A 259 -3.11 3.61 -13.97
CA ASN A 259 -2.34 4.41 -14.92
C ASN A 259 -1.28 3.58 -15.65
N SER A 260 -0.58 2.69 -14.93
CA SER A 260 0.44 1.80 -15.52
C SER A 260 -0.15 0.85 -16.56
N VAL A 261 -1.24 0.17 -16.21
CA VAL A 261 -1.86 -0.84 -17.08
C VAL A 261 -2.58 -0.18 -18.24
N PHE A 262 -3.38 0.86 -17.97
CA PHE A 262 -4.17 1.54 -18.98
C PHE A 262 -3.28 2.22 -20.03
N ASN A 263 -2.24 2.97 -19.63
CA ASN A 263 -1.37 3.64 -20.60
C ASN A 263 -0.62 2.65 -21.49
N VAL A 264 -0.19 1.50 -20.93
CA VAL A 264 0.44 0.45 -21.74
C VAL A 264 -0.54 -0.11 -22.78
N ILE A 265 -1.78 -0.39 -22.40
CA ILE A 265 -2.81 -0.86 -23.34
C ILE A 265 -3.07 0.22 -24.40
N ASN A 266 -3.38 1.44 -23.97
CA ASN A 266 -3.77 2.55 -24.84
C ASN A 266 -2.70 2.91 -25.88
N ASN A 267 -1.42 2.92 -25.46
CA ASN A 267 -0.33 3.34 -26.34
C ASN A 267 0.21 2.19 -27.22
N ASN A 268 -0.26 0.95 -27.02
CA ASN A 268 0.23 -0.23 -27.72
C ASN A 268 -0.91 -1.11 -28.23
N LEU A 269 -2.06 -0.52 -28.54
CA LEU A 269 -3.20 -1.23 -29.15
C LEU A 269 -2.73 -1.97 -30.41
N GLY A 270 -3.14 -3.24 -30.54
CA GLY A 270 -2.74 -4.12 -31.63
C GLY A 270 -1.31 -4.69 -31.51
N ASN A 271 -0.44 -4.11 -30.68
CA ASN A 271 0.94 -4.58 -30.48
C ASN A 271 1.08 -5.58 -29.32
N ILE A 272 0.14 -5.59 -28.38
CA ILE A 272 0.10 -6.55 -27.27
C ILE A 272 -0.50 -7.88 -27.76
N LYS A 273 0.35 -8.85 -28.12
CA LYS A 273 -0.10 -10.17 -28.60
C LYS A 273 -0.34 -11.15 -27.45
N THR A 274 0.39 -10.98 -26.36
CA THR A 274 0.30 -11.81 -25.16
C THR A 274 0.31 -10.95 -23.90
N LYS A 275 -0.14 -11.52 -22.77
CA LYS A 275 -0.01 -10.86 -21.46
C LYS A 275 1.44 -10.67 -21.02
N GLU A 276 2.36 -11.49 -21.55
CA GLU A 276 3.79 -11.31 -21.30
C GLU A 276 4.32 -10.06 -21.99
N ASP A 277 3.87 -9.77 -23.22
CA ASP A 277 4.21 -8.50 -23.91
C ASP A 277 3.72 -7.31 -23.08
N GLN A 278 2.48 -7.39 -22.57
CA GLN A 278 1.94 -6.37 -21.67
C GLN A 278 2.81 -6.21 -20.42
N ARG A 279 3.25 -7.31 -19.80
CA ARG A 279 4.16 -7.30 -18.63
C ARG A 279 5.48 -6.62 -18.94
N LEU A 280 6.10 -6.95 -20.08
CA LEU A 280 7.38 -6.38 -20.49
C LEU A 280 7.25 -4.88 -20.79
N LEU A 281 6.14 -4.44 -21.41
CA LEU A 281 5.87 -3.02 -21.64
C LEU A 281 5.65 -2.25 -20.35
N ILE A 282 4.95 -2.82 -19.36
CA ILE A 282 4.82 -2.23 -18.02
C ILE A 282 6.19 -2.15 -17.34
N ASN A 283 6.99 -3.21 -17.39
CA ASN A 283 8.35 -3.20 -16.84
C ASN A 283 9.21 -2.11 -17.51
N LYS A 284 9.09 -1.93 -18.84
CA LYS A 284 9.79 -0.88 -19.58
C LYS A 284 9.33 0.53 -19.16
N LEU A 285 8.03 0.73 -18.98
CA LEU A 285 7.45 2.01 -18.50
C LEU A 285 8.10 2.47 -17.18
N TRP A 286 8.40 1.52 -16.30
CA TRP A 286 9.00 1.78 -14.99
C TRP A 286 10.54 1.65 -14.97
N GLY A 287 11.19 1.43 -16.11
CA GLY A 287 12.65 1.30 -16.18
C GLY A 287 13.21 0.09 -15.44
N LEU A 288 12.44 -1.00 -15.33
CA LEU A 288 12.82 -2.16 -14.54
C LEU A 288 13.92 -3.00 -15.21
N LYS A 289 14.87 -3.48 -14.41
CA LYS A 289 15.82 -4.51 -14.82
C LYS A 289 15.10 -5.85 -15.03
N ASN A 290 15.71 -6.76 -15.80
CA ASN A 290 15.14 -8.08 -16.10
C ASN A 290 14.81 -8.93 -14.85
N THR A 291 15.48 -8.67 -13.73
CA THR A 291 15.26 -9.35 -12.45
C THR A 291 14.18 -8.71 -11.58
N GLN A 292 13.67 -7.53 -11.96
CA GLN A 292 12.74 -6.71 -11.18
C GLN A 292 11.29 -6.88 -11.65
N GLN A 293 10.37 -6.83 -10.69
CA GLN A 293 8.93 -6.91 -10.89
C GLN A 293 8.21 -5.90 -9.98
N ILE A 294 6.99 -5.55 -10.32
CA ILE A 294 6.15 -4.66 -9.53
C ILE A 294 5.25 -5.49 -8.63
N GLU A 295 5.31 -5.25 -7.32
CA GLU A 295 4.47 -5.91 -6.32
C GLU A 295 2.98 -5.70 -6.65
N PHE A 296 2.22 -6.80 -6.65
CA PHE A 296 0.78 -6.84 -6.98
C PHE A 296 0.41 -6.41 -8.41
N LEU A 297 1.39 -6.28 -9.32
CA LEU A 297 1.14 -5.96 -10.72
C LEU A 297 1.88 -6.89 -11.67
N THR A 298 3.21 -6.90 -11.65
CA THR A 298 4.02 -7.77 -12.53
C THR A 298 4.75 -8.88 -11.78
N GLU A 299 4.58 -8.95 -10.45
CA GLU A 299 5.06 -10.06 -9.60
C GLU A 299 4.58 -11.40 -10.18
N SER A 300 5.53 -12.21 -10.63
CA SER A 300 5.30 -13.40 -11.44
C SER A 300 5.59 -14.63 -10.58
N SER A 301 4.66 -15.58 -10.51
CA SER A 301 4.97 -16.90 -9.95
C SER A 301 5.56 -17.80 -11.05
N ASP A 302 6.34 -18.82 -10.68
CA ASP A 302 6.90 -19.78 -11.66
C ASP A 302 5.81 -20.52 -12.46
N ARG A 303 4.57 -20.57 -11.95
CA ARG A 303 3.43 -21.26 -12.58
C ARG A 303 2.57 -20.38 -13.48
N ASP A 304 2.47 -19.08 -13.16
CA ASP A 304 1.78 -18.09 -13.99
C ASP A 304 2.46 -16.74 -13.79
N LYS A 305 3.13 -16.28 -14.85
CA LYS A 305 3.91 -15.04 -14.83
C LYS A 305 3.06 -13.79 -15.03
N THR A 306 1.78 -13.94 -15.35
CA THR A 306 0.91 -12.85 -15.84
C THR A 306 -0.40 -12.70 -15.07
N ARG A 307 -0.59 -13.51 -14.02
CA ARG A 307 -1.81 -13.56 -13.20
C ARG A 307 -2.31 -12.18 -12.78
N TYR A 308 -1.46 -11.35 -12.16
CA TYR A 308 -1.89 -10.07 -11.59
C TYR A 308 -2.20 -9.03 -12.65
N ILE A 309 -1.48 -9.00 -13.77
CA ILE A 309 -1.85 -8.18 -14.93
C ILE A 309 -3.24 -8.59 -15.43
N GLY A 310 -3.51 -9.90 -15.50
CA GLY A 310 -4.84 -10.40 -15.82
C GLY A 310 -5.91 -9.85 -14.87
N SER A 311 -5.66 -9.85 -13.56
CA SER A 311 -6.55 -9.26 -12.55
C SER A 311 -6.79 -7.77 -12.79
N TRP A 312 -5.75 -7.00 -13.12
CA TRP A 312 -5.89 -5.57 -13.45
C TRP A 312 -6.65 -5.32 -14.74
N ASN A 313 -6.46 -6.16 -15.77
CA ASN A 313 -7.28 -6.07 -16.99
C ASN A 313 -8.77 -6.24 -16.65
N TYR A 314 -9.12 -7.19 -15.77
CA TYR A 314 -10.50 -7.33 -15.29
C TYR A 314 -10.98 -6.17 -14.41
N ILE A 315 -10.12 -5.52 -13.63
CA ILE A 315 -10.47 -4.30 -12.91
C ILE A 315 -10.83 -3.20 -13.92
N LEU A 316 -9.99 -2.98 -14.94
CA LEU A 316 -10.24 -1.98 -15.98
C LEU A 316 -11.54 -2.28 -16.77
N SER A 317 -11.82 -3.54 -17.09
CA SER A 317 -13.02 -3.88 -17.89
C SER A 317 -14.31 -4.04 -17.08
N ARG A 318 -14.25 -4.56 -15.85
CA ARG A 318 -15.45 -4.83 -15.04
C ARG A 318 -15.72 -3.77 -13.98
N SER A 319 -14.67 -3.28 -13.31
CA SER A 319 -14.84 -2.30 -12.23
C SER A 319 -14.95 -0.90 -12.81
N LEU A 320 -14.02 -0.52 -13.69
CA LEU A 320 -14.02 0.80 -14.31
C LEU A 320 -14.84 0.83 -15.62
N ARG A 321 -14.90 -0.29 -16.35
CA ARG A 321 -15.53 -0.38 -17.68
C ARG A 321 -14.94 0.60 -18.70
N CYS A 322 -13.63 0.85 -18.58
CA CYS A 322 -12.91 1.76 -19.46
C CYS A 322 -12.24 1.05 -20.65
N ILE A 323 -12.17 -0.28 -20.60
CA ILE A 323 -11.73 -1.13 -21.72
C ILE A 323 -12.67 -2.32 -21.88
N ASP A 324 -12.65 -2.94 -23.05
CA ASP A 324 -13.25 -4.26 -23.29
C ASP A 324 -12.21 -5.22 -23.88
N PHE A 325 -12.38 -6.52 -23.64
CA PHE A 325 -11.56 -7.59 -24.23
C PHE A 325 -12.24 -8.96 -24.07
N THR A 326 -11.93 -9.89 -24.98
CA THR A 326 -12.39 -11.27 -24.85
C THR A 326 -11.65 -11.97 -23.71
N ARG A 327 -12.38 -12.73 -22.90
CA ARG A 327 -11.82 -13.48 -21.76
C ARG A 327 -10.52 -14.22 -22.14
N HIS A 328 -9.46 -13.97 -21.37
CA HIS A 328 -8.09 -14.50 -21.56
C HIS A 328 -7.31 -14.01 -22.78
N LYS A 329 -7.88 -13.19 -23.65
CA LYS A 329 -7.20 -12.58 -24.81
C LYS A 329 -6.69 -11.16 -24.49
N THR A 330 -5.92 -10.59 -25.43
CA THR A 330 -5.37 -9.22 -25.39
C THR A 330 -5.92 -8.36 -26.54
N ASP A 331 -7.12 -8.68 -27.02
CA ASP A 331 -7.86 -7.96 -28.06
C ASP A 331 -8.58 -6.72 -27.47
N PHE A 332 -7.80 -5.85 -26.83
CA PHE A 332 -8.32 -4.70 -26.10
C PHE A 332 -9.00 -3.68 -27.02
N GLN A 333 -10.14 -3.16 -26.54
CA GLN A 333 -10.80 -1.97 -27.07
C GLN A 333 -10.86 -0.92 -25.96
N ILE A 334 -10.54 0.33 -26.29
CA ILE A 334 -10.66 1.45 -25.35
C ILE A 334 -12.08 2.01 -25.45
N ILE A 335 -12.78 2.09 -24.32
CA ILE A 335 -14.11 2.71 -24.23
C ILE A 335 -13.97 4.19 -23.86
N TYR A 336 -13.15 4.47 -22.83
CA TYR A 336 -12.80 5.82 -22.42
C TYR A 336 -11.48 5.81 -21.64
N ASN A 337 -10.88 6.98 -21.45
CA ASN A 337 -9.65 7.11 -20.68
C ASN A 337 -9.95 7.45 -19.20
N PRO A 338 -9.69 6.53 -18.24
CA PRO A 338 -9.95 6.79 -16.83
C PRO A 338 -8.88 7.68 -16.18
N THR A 339 -7.72 7.92 -16.81
CA THR A 339 -6.59 8.65 -16.21
C THR A 339 -6.70 10.17 -16.38
N VAL A 340 -7.56 10.64 -17.28
CA VAL A 340 -7.80 12.08 -17.53
C VAL A 340 -8.98 12.65 -16.74
N GLY A 341 -9.65 11.82 -15.93
CA GLY A 341 -10.79 12.24 -15.10
C GLY A 341 -12.11 12.49 -15.85
N LEU A 342 -12.11 12.36 -17.18
CA LEU A 342 -13.26 12.66 -18.04
C LEU A 342 -13.44 11.61 -19.15
N PRO A 343 -14.64 11.04 -19.34
CA PRO A 343 -15.80 11.12 -18.44
C PRO A 343 -15.50 10.52 -17.04
N SER A 344 -16.18 11.05 -16.02
CA SER A 344 -16.11 10.51 -14.65
C SER A 344 -16.44 9.02 -14.64
N ILE A 345 -15.66 8.24 -13.88
CA ILE A 345 -15.87 6.81 -13.70
C ILE A 345 -17.25 6.58 -13.08
N SER A 346 -17.60 7.36 -12.05
CA SER A 346 -18.91 7.29 -11.39
C SER A 346 -20.05 7.50 -12.39
N ARG A 347 -19.96 8.55 -13.23
CA ARG A 347 -20.99 8.84 -14.25
C ARG A 347 -21.21 7.69 -15.22
N ASN A 348 -20.15 7.02 -15.66
CA ASN A 348 -20.26 5.86 -16.58
C ASN A 348 -20.90 4.63 -15.92
N LEU A 349 -20.65 4.43 -14.62
CA LEU A 349 -21.13 3.26 -13.90
C LEU A 349 -22.58 3.38 -13.43
N LYS A 350 -23.10 4.61 -13.22
CA LYS A 350 -24.49 4.83 -12.76
C LYS A 350 -25.55 4.10 -13.59
N ASN A 351 -25.32 3.95 -14.89
CA ASN A 351 -26.26 3.28 -15.79
C ASN A 351 -26.00 1.78 -15.94
N ASN A 352 -24.96 1.23 -15.30
CA ASN A 352 -24.51 -0.14 -15.50
C ASN A 352 -23.76 -0.68 -14.27
N ILE A 353 -24.48 -0.75 -13.16
CA ILE A 353 -23.97 -1.34 -11.92
C ILE A 353 -23.81 -2.86 -12.11
N PRO A 354 -22.69 -3.49 -11.68
CA PRO A 354 -22.51 -4.93 -11.76
C PRO A 354 -23.63 -5.68 -11.03
N LEU A 355 -24.07 -6.81 -11.60
CA LEU A 355 -25.17 -7.61 -11.03
C LEU A 355 -24.90 -8.07 -9.60
N GLU A 356 -23.63 -8.31 -9.26
CA GLU A 356 -23.21 -8.71 -7.92
C GLU A 356 -23.42 -7.65 -6.82
N ILE A 357 -23.73 -6.40 -7.20
CA ILE A 357 -24.01 -5.29 -6.28
C ILE A 357 -25.51 -5.16 -5.95
N ASN A 358 -26.39 -5.69 -6.81
CA ASN A 358 -27.86 -5.55 -6.69
C ASN A 358 -28.48 -6.42 -5.60
#